data_AF-A0A3N0EJM0-F1
#
_entry.id   AF-A0A3N0EJM0-F1
#
_cell.length_a   1.000
_cell.length_b   1.000
_cell.length_c   1.000
_cell.angle_alpha   90.00
_cell.angle_beta   90.00
_cell.angle_gamma   90.00
#
_symmetry.space_group_name_H-M   'P 1'
#
loop_
_entity.id
_entity.type
_entity.pdbx_description
1 polymer ?
#
loop_
_entity_poly.entity_id
_entity_poly.type
_entity_poly.pdbx_seq_one_letter_code
_entity_poly.pdbx_strand_id
1 'polypeptide(L)'
;MKDKEFTDEEINELLNQYNSYIKKDSKLRLLKSLLNSLMVLMTFLVAILTLVLVFKNQNLSLGDKYFNKSIKSDIQKTIKSNASLDVVKNIYTNRKEYSPSLTDLFNKSSDKDKYLAETPLSEVLNDMKTDYYLSEKQDTIYLKKLVSIIDAHEIINPFDKLEENQKNDFENLRFKLGENYSSVLTDVNRITDELHNKNQLVVKYLDKSNISFLISIVALIITILLSFYQIYQNRKERLLAILGEVISSRNKENKEEKEK
;
A
#
# COMPACT_ATOMS: atom_id res chain seq x y z
N MET A 1 15.09 59.49 51.46
CA MET A 1 15.65 58.46 50.54
C MET A 1 16.30 59.23 49.40
N LYS A 2 17.63 59.21 49.29
CA LYS A 2 18.33 59.87 48.18
C LYS A 2 18.24 58.96 46.97
N ASP A 3 17.71 59.49 45.87
CA ASP A 3 17.77 58.86 44.57
C ASP A 3 19.25 58.67 44.21
N LYS A 4 19.63 57.41 43.97
CA LYS A 4 20.98 57.06 43.56
C LYS A 4 21.07 57.41 42.06
N GLU A 5 21.73 58.52 41.73
CA GLU A 5 22.03 58.86 40.34
C GLU A 5 22.99 57.80 39.78
N PHE A 6 22.53 57.06 38.78
CA PHE A 6 23.35 56.10 38.05
C PHE A 6 24.34 56.86 37.16
N THR A 7 25.58 56.39 37.11
CA THR A 7 26.59 56.95 36.19
C THR A 7 26.31 56.50 34.75
N ASP A 8 26.70 57.31 33.77
CA ASP A 8 26.50 57.01 32.33
C ASP A 8 27.14 55.67 31.92
N GLU A 9 28.20 55.26 32.61
CA GLU A 9 28.90 53.98 32.39
C GLU A 9 28.07 52.79 32.89
N GLU A 10 27.46 52.89 34.08
CA GLU A 10 26.52 51.89 34.62
C GLU A 10 25.26 51.78 33.74
N ILE A 11 24.76 52.90 33.20
CA ILE A 11 23.62 52.90 32.27
C ILE A 11 23.98 52.16 30.98
N ASN A 12 25.16 52.40 30.42
CA ASN A 12 25.63 51.72 29.21
C ASN A 12 25.89 50.22 29.41
N GLU A 13 26.41 49.82 30.57
CA GLU A 13 26.61 48.41 30.91
C GLU A 13 25.28 47.66 31.06
N LEU A 14 24.31 48.26 31.74
CA LEU A 14 22.94 47.72 31.86
C LEU A 14 22.24 47.63 30.50
N LEU A 15 22.40 48.62 29.63
CA LEU A 15 21.86 48.58 28.26
C LEU A 15 22.48 47.46 27.42
N ASN A 16 23.79 47.25 27.52
CA ASN A 16 24.48 46.18 26.82
C ASN A 16 24.05 44.79 27.33
N GLN A 17 23.90 44.63 28.65
CA GLN A 17 23.41 43.40 29.26
C GLN A 17 21.96 43.10 28.86
N TYR A 18 21.09 44.13 28.84
CA TYR A 18 19.71 44.03 28.38
C TYR A 18 19.62 43.65 26.90
N ASN A 19 20.39 44.31 26.03
CA ASN A 19 20.44 44.01 24.60
C ASN A 19 20.97 42.60 24.30
N SER A 20 21.97 42.15 25.07
CA SER A 20 22.49 40.78 25.04
C SER A 20 21.39 39.75 25.40
N TYR A 21 20.63 40.02 26.46
CA TYR A 21 19.53 39.16 26.90
C TYR A 21 18.39 39.09 25.86
N ILE A 22 17.95 40.24 25.34
CA ILE A 22 16.93 40.35 24.28
C ILE A 22 17.38 39.60 23.02
N LYS A 23 18.65 39.71 22.62
CA LYS A 23 19.21 39.04 21.44
C LYS A 23 19.31 37.53 21.62
N LYS A 24 19.59 37.06 22.85
CA LYS A 24 19.60 35.62 23.17
C LYS A 24 18.19 35.03 23.19
N ASP A 25 17.22 35.75 23.75
CA ASP A 25 15.81 35.35 23.78
C ASP A 25 15.20 35.34 22.37
N SER A 26 15.49 36.33 21.53
CA SER A 26 15.02 36.36 20.14
C SER A 26 15.58 35.21 19.29
N LYS A 27 16.87 34.89 19.44
CA LYS A 27 17.47 33.70 18.79
C LYS A 27 16.84 32.39 19.27
N LEU A 28 16.55 32.26 20.56
CA LEU A 28 15.91 31.07 21.12
C LEU A 28 14.47 30.89 20.58
N ARG A 29 13.73 31.99 20.42
CA ARG A 29 12.39 31.99 19.81
C ARG A 29 12.43 31.59 18.34
N LEU A 30 13.39 32.11 17.58
CA LEU A 30 13.59 31.74 16.16
C LEU A 30 13.94 30.27 16.00
N LEU A 31 14.89 29.75 16.80
CA LEU A 31 15.27 28.33 16.78
C LEU A 31 14.10 27.41 17.13
N LYS A 32 13.29 27.76 18.14
CA LYS A 32 12.07 27.02 18.48
C LYS A 32 11.04 27.04 17.34
N SER A 33 10.88 28.18 16.66
CA SER A 33 9.97 28.31 15.51
C SER A 33 10.42 27.43 14.34
N LEU A 34 11.71 27.42 14.02
CA LEU A 34 12.29 26.59 12.96
C LEU A 34 12.15 25.09 13.26
N LEU A 35 12.43 24.67 14.50
CA LEU A 35 12.24 23.29 14.94
C LEU A 35 10.78 22.84 14.84
N ASN A 36 9.84 23.71 15.19
CA ASN A 36 8.42 23.44 15.05
C ASN A 36 7.99 23.29 13.58
N SER A 37 8.44 24.21 12.72
CA SER A 37 8.17 24.15 11.28
C SER A 37 8.73 22.88 10.67
N LEU A 38 9.94 22.47 11.07
CA LEU A 38 10.55 21.21 10.66
C LEU A 38 9.74 19.99 11.10
N MET A 39 9.26 19.95 12.36
CA MET A 39 8.40 18.85 12.83
C MET A 39 7.10 18.74 12.04
N VAL A 40 6.44 19.86 11.74
CA VAL A 40 5.22 19.87 10.92
C VAL A 40 5.52 19.33 9.52
N LEU A 41 6.61 19.79 8.90
CA LEU A 41 7.04 19.31 7.59
C LEU A 41 7.30 17.80 7.60
N MET A 42 8.02 17.30 8.61
CA MET A 42 8.29 15.86 8.74
C MET A 42 7.02 15.04 8.97
N THR A 43 6.07 15.56 9.74
CA THR A 43 4.77 14.92 9.97
C THR A 43 3.98 14.82 8.67
N PHE A 44 3.98 15.89 7.89
CA PHE A 44 3.33 15.94 6.58
C PHE A 44 4.02 15.00 5.59
N LEU A 45 5.34 14.92 5.62
CA LEU A 45 6.14 14.06 4.75
C LEU A 45 5.93 12.58 5.07
N VAL A 46 5.83 12.21 6.36
CA VAL A 46 5.46 10.86 6.79
C VAL A 46 4.04 10.52 6.37
N ALA A 47 3.08 11.44 6.52
CA ALA A 47 1.70 11.24 6.10
C ALA A 47 1.58 11.07 4.57
N ILE A 48 2.33 11.84 3.78
CA ILE A 48 2.40 11.67 2.33
C ILE A 48 3.05 10.34 1.98
N LEU A 49 4.13 9.95 2.66
CA LEU A 49 4.82 8.69 2.40
C LEU A 49 3.92 7.48 2.71
N THR A 50 3.19 7.50 3.83
CA THR A 50 2.22 6.45 4.17
C THR A 50 1.06 6.42 3.18
N LEU A 51 0.55 7.57 2.75
CA LEU A 51 -0.46 7.67 1.69
C LEU A 51 0.08 7.03 0.40
N VAL A 52 1.27 7.40 -0.05
CA VAL A 52 1.90 6.82 -1.25
C VAL A 52 2.07 5.31 -1.11
N LEU A 53 2.51 4.81 0.05
CA LEU A 53 2.67 3.36 0.25
C LEU A 53 1.34 2.60 0.22
N VAL A 54 0.28 3.15 0.84
CA VAL A 54 -1.06 2.53 0.85
C VAL A 54 -1.71 2.53 -0.53
N PHE A 55 -1.51 3.59 -1.33
CA PHE A 55 -2.19 3.72 -2.62
C PHE A 55 -1.38 3.20 -3.81
N LYS A 56 -0.05 3.05 -3.72
CA LYS A 56 0.79 2.76 -4.88
C LYS A 56 0.95 1.27 -5.22
N ASN A 57 0.77 0.34 -4.27
CA ASN A 57 0.93 -1.10 -4.54
C ASN A 57 -0.20 -1.93 -3.95
N GLN A 58 -1.40 -1.78 -4.51
CA GLN A 58 -2.57 -2.54 -4.07
C GLN A 58 -2.51 -4.03 -4.47
N ASN A 59 -1.66 -4.39 -5.44
CA ASN A 59 -1.56 -5.75 -5.97
C ASN A 59 -0.24 -6.46 -5.63
N LEU A 60 0.72 -5.74 -5.03
CA LEU A 60 2.05 -6.26 -4.72
C LEU A 60 2.21 -6.45 -3.21
N SER A 61 1.87 -7.66 -2.74
CA SER A 61 2.08 -8.09 -1.37
C SER A 61 3.53 -8.57 -1.21
N LEU A 62 4.22 -8.10 -0.18
CA LEU A 62 5.56 -8.61 0.16
C LEU A 62 5.53 -10.07 0.63
N GLY A 63 4.35 -10.57 1.05
CA GLY A 63 4.16 -11.97 1.45
C GLY A 63 3.95 -12.92 0.28
N ASP A 64 3.55 -12.39 -0.87
CA ASP A 64 3.15 -13.21 -2.02
C ASP A 64 4.34 -13.45 -2.94
N LYS A 65 4.31 -14.56 -3.65
CA LYS A 65 5.29 -14.88 -4.69
C LYS A 65 4.73 -14.51 -6.05
N TYR A 66 5.62 -14.13 -6.96
CA TYR A 66 5.28 -13.73 -8.31
C TYR A 66 6.22 -14.40 -9.32
N PHE A 67 5.79 -14.45 -10.58
CA PHE A 67 6.66 -14.77 -11.71
C PHE A 67 6.44 -13.77 -12.86
N ASN A 68 7.43 -13.66 -13.74
CA ASN A 68 7.41 -12.68 -14.83
C ASN A 68 6.54 -13.18 -16.01
N LYS A 69 5.74 -12.27 -16.58
CA LYS A 69 4.96 -12.51 -17.81
C LYS A 69 5.82 -12.86 -19.03
N SER A 70 7.13 -12.64 -18.97
CA SER A 70 8.11 -13.08 -19.96
C SER A 70 8.02 -14.57 -20.29
N ILE A 71 7.50 -15.39 -19.37
CA ILE A 71 7.23 -16.81 -19.60
C ILE A 71 6.34 -17.06 -20.83
N LYS A 72 5.43 -16.12 -21.16
CA LYS A 72 4.60 -16.19 -22.37
C LYS A 72 5.45 -16.29 -23.64
N SER A 73 6.60 -15.61 -23.68
CA SER A 73 7.51 -15.66 -24.82
C SER A 73 8.14 -17.04 -24.98
N ASP A 74 8.54 -17.68 -23.87
CA ASP A 74 9.15 -18.99 -23.90
C ASP A 74 8.12 -20.07 -24.26
N ILE A 75 6.91 -19.99 -23.70
CA ILE A 75 5.79 -20.87 -24.09
C ILE A 75 5.45 -20.66 -25.57
N GLN A 76 5.38 -19.42 -26.05
CA GLN A 76 5.09 -19.12 -27.45
C GLN A 76 6.12 -19.74 -28.40
N LYS A 77 7.42 -19.63 -28.10
CA LYS A 77 8.49 -20.27 -28.90
C LYS A 77 8.30 -21.78 -28.95
N THR A 78 8.05 -22.39 -27.80
CA THR A 78 7.82 -23.83 -27.65
C THR A 78 6.62 -24.31 -28.45
N ILE A 79 5.49 -23.58 -28.42
CA ILE A 79 4.30 -23.88 -29.23
C ILE A 79 4.61 -23.74 -30.72
N LYS A 80 5.33 -22.68 -31.14
CA LYS A 80 5.73 -22.48 -32.54
C LYS A 80 6.58 -23.64 -33.05
N SER A 81 7.44 -24.19 -32.20
CA SER A 81 8.28 -25.36 -32.46
C SER A 81 7.56 -26.71 -32.40
N ASN A 82 6.23 -26.76 -32.38
CA ASN A 82 5.42 -28.00 -32.32
C ASN A 82 5.63 -28.85 -31.06
N ALA A 83 6.00 -28.23 -29.93
CA ALA A 83 6.10 -28.97 -28.69
C ALA A 83 4.72 -29.42 -28.17
N SER A 84 4.70 -30.53 -27.44
CA SER A 84 3.49 -31.05 -26.79
C SER A 84 3.13 -30.26 -25.53
N LEU A 85 1.91 -30.48 -25.04
CA LEU A 85 1.42 -29.91 -23.78
C LEU A 85 2.36 -30.19 -22.60
N ASP A 86 2.96 -31.38 -22.54
CA ASP A 86 3.85 -31.75 -21.43
C ASP A 86 5.10 -30.88 -21.35
N VAL A 87 5.64 -30.47 -22.51
CA VAL A 87 6.78 -29.54 -22.56
C VAL A 87 6.35 -28.15 -22.09
N VAL A 88 5.17 -27.69 -22.49
CA VAL A 88 4.60 -26.41 -22.02
C VAL A 88 4.40 -26.43 -20.50
N LYS A 89 3.83 -27.53 -19.97
CA LYS A 89 3.68 -27.76 -18.53
C LYS A 89 5.02 -27.75 -17.80
N ASN A 90 6.05 -28.37 -18.39
CA ASN A 90 7.38 -28.41 -17.78
C ASN A 90 8.03 -27.01 -17.72
N ILE A 91 7.89 -26.19 -18.76
CA ILE A 91 8.36 -24.79 -18.75
C ILE A 91 7.63 -24.01 -17.66
N TYR A 92 6.31 -24.15 -17.59
CA TYR A 92 5.50 -23.46 -16.60
C TYR A 92 5.81 -23.90 -15.17
N THR A 93 6.00 -25.21 -14.94
CA THR A 93 6.30 -25.75 -13.60
C THR A 93 7.67 -25.31 -13.10
N ASN A 94 8.67 -25.22 -13.99
CA ASN A 94 10.03 -24.79 -13.64
C ASN A 94 10.24 -23.27 -13.71
N ARG A 95 9.15 -22.49 -13.71
CA ARG A 95 9.23 -21.03 -13.72
C ARG A 95 9.94 -20.51 -12.47
N LYS A 96 10.68 -19.42 -12.64
CA LYS A 96 11.34 -18.75 -11.51
C LYS A 96 10.34 -17.87 -10.77
N GLU A 97 10.01 -18.27 -9.56
CA GLU A 97 9.25 -17.47 -8.61
C GLU A 97 10.18 -16.58 -7.80
N TYR A 98 9.70 -15.38 -7.45
CA TYR A 98 10.41 -14.46 -6.58
C TYR A 98 9.42 -13.67 -5.72
N SER A 99 9.89 -13.28 -4.53
CA SER A 99 9.17 -12.32 -3.68
C SER A 99 9.56 -10.91 -4.07
N PRO A 100 8.62 -9.94 -4.07
CA PRO A 100 8.94 -8.56 -4.39
C PRO A 100 9.95 -7.97 -3.41
N SER A 101 10.88 -7.20 -3.93
CA SER A 101 11.78 -6.39 -3.12
C SER A 101 11.12 -5.06 -2.74
N LEU A 102 11.64 -4.38 -1.70
CA LEU A 102 11.20 -3.02 -1.38
C LEU A 102 11.36 -2.07 -2.58
N THR A 103 12.35 -2.29 -3.45
CA THR A 103 12.53 -1.51 -4.68
C THR A 103 11.45 -1.75 -5.72
N ASP A 104 10.85 -2.96 -5.76
CA ASP A 104 9.71 -3.26 -6.64
C ASP A 104 8.47 -2.45 -6.27
N LEU A 105 8.27 -2.19 -4.97
CA LEU A 105 7.18 -1.34 -4.48
C LEU A 105 7.30 0.11 -4.96
N PHE A 106 8.51 0.59 -5.22
CA PHE A 106 8.69 1.97 -5.70
C PHE A 106 8.66 2.07 -7.23
N ASN A 107 8.72 0.95 -7.95
CA ASN A 107 8.76 0.91 -9.40
C ASN A 107 7.37 0.72 -10.03
N LYS A 108 6.89 1.74 -10.76
CA LYS A 108 5.53 1.82 -11.32
C LYS A 108 5.27 0.80 -12.46
N SER A 109 6.31 0.25 -13.06
CA SER A 109 6.19 -0.79 -14.09
C SER A 109 6.10 -2.21 -13.53
N SER A 110 6.36 -2.40 -12.23
CA SER A 110 6.54 -3.74 -11.68
C SER A 110 5.25 -4.57 -11.69
N ASP A 111 4.06 -3.97 -11.51
CA ASP A 111 2.80 -4.73 -11.45
C ASP A 111 2.33 -5.30 -12.79
N LYS A 112 2.60 -4.61 -13.91
CA LYS A 112 1.99 -4.99 -15.21
C LYS A 112 2.59 -6.25 -15.82
N ASP A 113 3.84 -6.52 -15.48
CA ASP A 113 4.67 -7.57 -16.09
C ASP A 113 4.79 -8.81 -15.20
N LYS A 114 3.91 -8.95 -14.20
CA LYS A 114 3.93 -10.04 -13.22
C LYS A 114 2.61 -10.79 -13.16
N TYR A 115 2.71 -12.09 -12.88
CA TYR A 115 1.61 -12.92 -12.42
C TYR A 115 1.87 -13.31 -10.96
N LEU A 116 0.80 -13.57 -10.20
CA LEU A 116 0.91 -14.23 -8.90
C LEU A 116 1.41 -15.65 -9.12
N ALA A 117 2.20 -16.19 -8.19
CA ALA A 117 2.73 -17.56 -8.29
C ALA A 117 1.62 -18.61 -8.45
N GLU A 118 0.45 -18.36 -7.86
CA GLU A 118 -0.72 -19.21 -7.89
C GLU A 118 -1.51 -19.13 -9.21
N THR A 119 -1.24 -18.14 -10.06
CA THR A 119 -1.93 -17.97 -11.35
C THR A 119 -1.77 -19.23 -12.20
N PRO A 120 -2.85 -19.97 -12.52
CA PRO A 120 -2.79 -21.26 -13.18
C PRO A 120 -2.35 -21.16 -14.64
N LEU A 121 -1.88 -22.28 -15.20
CA LEU A 121 -1.44 -22.33 -16.60
C LEU A 121 -2.59 -22.01 -17.56
N SER A 122 -3.82 -22.45 -17.28
CA SER A 122 -4.98 -22.12 -18.12
C SER A 122 -5.22 -20.60 -18.24
N GLU A 123 -4.98 -19.83 -17.17
CA GLU A 123 -5.09 -18.37 -17.20
C GLU A 123 -3.98 -17.75 -18.06
N VAL A 124 -2.74 -18.22 -17.91
CA VAL A 124 -1.61 -17.77 -18.76
C VAL A 124 -1.87 -18.05 -20.24
N LEU A 125 -2.38 -19.23 -20.57
CA LEU A 125 -2.69 -19.60 -21.96
C LEU A 125 -3.84 -18.75 -22.53
N ASN A 126 -4.85 -18.44 -21.73
CA ASN A 126 -5.94 -17.55 -22.14
C ASN A 126 -5.49 -16.09 -22.30
N ASP A 127 -4.57 -15.62 -21.45
CA ASP A 127 -3.94 -14.31 -21.62
C ASP A 127 -3.12 -14.27 -22.92
N MET A 128 -2.37 -15.33 -23.25
CA MET A 128 -1.67 -15.45 -24.55
C MET A 128 -2.63 -15.45 -25.75
N LYS A 129 -3.81 -16.06 -25.61
CA LYS A 129 -4.86 -16.02 -26.64
C LYS A 129 -5.42 -14.61 -26.79
N THR A 130 -5.62 -13.90 -25.69
CA THR A 130 -6.06 -12.51 -25.67
C THR A 130 -5.03 -11.59 -26.33
N ASP A 131 -3.75 -11.71 -25.96
CA ASP A 131 -2.63 -10.99 -26.56
C ASP A 131 -2.57 -11.19 -28.08
N TYR A 132 -2.82 -12.42 -28.55
CA TYR A 132 -2.86 -12.72 -29.99
C TYR A 132 -3.91 -11.88 -30.71
N TYR A 133 -5.14 -11.82 -30.18
CA TYR A 133 -6.23 -11.05 -30.79
C TYR A 133 -6.03 -9.54 -30.67
N LEU A 134 -5.25 -9.08 -29.69
CA LEU A 134 -4.85 -7.67 -29.57
C LEU A 134 -3.65 -7.31 -30.45
N SER A 135 -2.93 -8.29 -31.00
CA SER A 135 -1.74 -8.06 -31.81
C SER A 135 -2.06 -7.76 -33.27
N GLU A 136 -1.28 -6.87 -33.89
CA GLU A 136 -1.42 -6.52 -35.31
C GLU A 136 -0.93 -7.63 -36.26
N LYS A 137 -0.10 -8.57 -35.77
CA LYS A 137 0.50 -9.64 -36.56
C LYS A 137 -0.27 -10.94 -36.38
N GLN A 138 -1.00 -11.34 -37.41
CA GLN A 138 -1.79 -12.57 -37.40
C GLN A 138 -0.96 -13.76 -37.90
N ASP A 139 -0.52 -14.62 -36.98
CA ASP A 139 0.05 -15.94 -37.24
C ASP A 139 -1.03 -17.01 -36.97
N THR A 140 -1.82 -17.33 -38.00
CA THR A 140 -2.96 -18.25 -37.88
C THR A 140 -2.53 -19.67 -37.52
N ILE A 141 -1.31 -20.08 -37.90
CA ILE A 141 -0.74 -21.38 -37.55
C ILE A 141 -0.47 -21.42 -36.04
N TYR A 142 0.15 -20.37 -35.50
CA TYR A 142 0.36 -20.26 -34.06
C TYR A 142 -0.95 -20.28 -33.28
N LEU A 143 -1.97 -19.52 -33.71
CA LEU A 143 -3.27 -19.51 -33.04
C LEU A 143 -3.88 -20.91 -32.98
N LYS A 144 -3.88 -21.65 -34.10
CA LYS A 144 -4.43 -23.01 -34.15
C LYS A 144 -3.71 -23.93 -33.17
N LYS A 145 -2.38 -23.84 -33.08
CA LYS A 145 -1.58 -24.62 -32.13
C LYS A 145 -1.87 -24.21 -30.68
N LEU A 146 -1.97 -22.91 -30.40
CA LEU A 146 -2.31 -22.41 -29.07
C LEU A 146 -3.68 -22.91 -28.61
N VAL A 147 -4.71 -22.83 -29.47
CA VAL A 147 -6.05 -23.34 -29.17
C VAL A 147 -6.01 -24.85 -28.90
N SER A 148 -5.30 -25.62 -29.73
CA SER A 148 -5.14 -27.06 -29.49
C SER A 148 -4.47 -27.38 -28.15
N ILE A 149 -3.52 -26.57 -27.69
CA ILE A 149 -2.87 -26.72 -26.39
C ILE A 149 -3.83 -26.35 -25.25
N ILE A 150 -4.64 -25.30 -25.41
CA ILE A 150 -5.68 -24.91 -24.45
C ILE A 150 -6.68 -26.04 -24.29
N ASP A 151 -7.24 -26.55 -25.39
CA ASP A 151 -8.25 -27.61 -25.35
C ASP A 151 -7.69 -28.89 -24.70
N ALA A 152 -6.45 -29.27 -25.05
CA ALA A 152 -5.79 -30.42 -24.43
C ALA A 152 -5.54 -30.20 -22.93
N HIS A 153 -5.20 -28.97 -22.53
CA HIS A 153 -5.01 -28.62 -21.13
C HIS A 153 -6.31 -28.72 -20.33
N GLU A 154 -7.42 -28.20 -20.86
CA GLU A 154 -8.74 -28.27 -20.22
C GLU A 154 -9.24 -29.70 -20.04
N ILE A 155 -8.95 -30.60 -20.99
CA ILE A 155 -9.32 -32.01 -20.88
C ILE A 155 -8.49 -32.72 -19.80
N ILE A 156 -7.18 -32.46 -19.75
CA ILE A 156 -6.27 -33.18 -18.85
C ILE A 156 -6.37 -32.62 -17.42
N ASN A 157 -6.49 -31.30 -17.28
CA ASN A 157 -6.51 -30.58 -16.01
C ASN A 157 -7.74 -29.65 -15.92
N PRO A 158 -8.97 -30.20 -15.87
CA PRO A 158 -10.20 -29.39 -15.88
C PRO A 158 -10.35 -28.47 -14.66
N PHE A 159 -9.66 -28.78 -13.56
CA PHE A 159 -9.79 -28.10 -12.28
C PHE A 159 -8.56 -27.26 -11.90
N ASP A 160 -7.68 -26.92 -12.85
CA ASP A 160 -6.44 -26.19 -12.52
C ASP A 160 -6.67 -24.79 -11.93
N LYS A 161 -7.83 -24.19 -12.22
CA LYS A 161 -8.24 -22.85 -11.77
C LYS A 161 -8.78 -22.82 -10.35
N LEU A 162 -9.02 -23.98 -9.73
CA LEU A 162 -9.64 -24.09 -8.42
C LEU A 162 -8.60 -24.12 -7.30
N GLU A 163 -9.02 -23.68 -6.12
CA GLU A 163 -8.23 -23.84 -4.90
C GLU A 163 -8.03 -25.33 -4.57
N GLU A 164 -6.96 -25.67 -3.86
CA GLU A 164 -6.53 -27.05 -3.62
C GLU A 164 -7.65 -27.94 -3.04
N ASN A 165 -8.41 -27.44 -2.07
CA ASN A 165 -9.54 -28.16 -1.48
C ASN A 165 -10.66 -28.43 -2.50
N GLN A 166 -11.05 -27.40 -3.25
CA GLN A 166 -12.09 -27.50 -4.28
C GLN A 166 -11.63 -28.46 -5.40
N LYS A 167 -10.38 -28.33 -5.84
CA LYS A 167 -9.76 -29.23 -6.81
C LYS A 167 -9.81 -30.68 -6.34
N ASN A 168 -9.46 -30.95 -5.08
CA ASN A 168 -9.53 -32.29 -4.51
C ASN A 168 -10.97 -32.83 -4.51
N ASP A 169 -11.96 -32.01 -4.21
CA ASP A 169 -13.37 -32.41 -4.23
C ASP A 169 -13.84 -32.78 -5.65
N PHE A 170 -13.47 -31.98 -6.66
CA PHE A 170 -13.81 -32.24 -8.05
C PHE A 170 -13.05 -33.43 -8.65
N GLU A 171 -11.77 -33.62 -8.31
CA GLU A 171 -11.02 -34.82 -8.70
C GLU A 171 -11.61 -36.08 -8.06
N ASN A 172 -12.03 -36.01 -6.79
CA ASN A 172 -12.73 -37.10 -6.12
C ASN A 172 -14.08 -37.39 -6.81
N LEU A 173 -14.81 -36.37 -7.24
CA LEU A 173 -16.06 -36.53 -7.99
C LEU A 173 -15.80 -37.19 -9.35
N ARG A 174 -14.79 -36.74 -10.09
CA ARG A 174 -14.35 -37.36 -11.35
C ARG A 174 -13.97 -38.83 -11.15
N PHE A 175 -13.18 -39.14 -10.12
CA PHE A 175 -12.77 -40.50 -9.79
C PHE A 175 -13.97 -41.39 -9.44
N LYS A 176 -14.89 -40.90 -8.62
CA LYS A 176 -16.11 -41.63 -8.21
C LYS A 176 -17.06 -41.88 -9.38
N LEU A 177 -17.15 -40.96 -10.33
CA LEU A 177 -18.03 -41.09 -11.51
C LEU A 177 -17.43 -41.98 -12.59
N GLY A 178 -16.10 -42.08 -12.68
CA GLY A 178 -15.41 -42.92 -13.66
C GLY A 178 -15.84 -42.58 -15.09
N GLU A 179 -16.31 -43.59 -15.84
CA GLU A 179 -16.76 -43.42 -17.23
C GLU A 179 -17.99 -42.51 -17.37
N ASN A 180 -18.85 -42.47 -16.34
CA ASN A 180 -20.04 -41.63 -16.33
C ASN A 180 -19.71 -40.13 -16.25
N TYR A 181 -18.47 -39.77 -15.88
CA TYR A 181 -18.02 -38.38 -15.85
C TYR A 181 -18.21 -37.68 -17.20
N SER A 182 -18.04 -38.40 -18.31
CA SER A 182 -18.24 -37.88 -19.67
C SER A 182 -19.62 -37.25 -19.89
N SER A 183 -20.67 -37.82 -19.26
CA SER A 183 -22.05 -37.32 -19.36
C SER A 183 -22.31 -36.01 -18.62
N VAL A 184 -21.48 -35.68 -17.63
CA VAL A 184 -21.63 -34.47 -16.79
C VAL A 184 -20.48 -33.49 -16.96
N LEU A 185 -19.49 -33.79 -17.81
CA LEU A 185 -18.28 -33.02 -18.02
C LEU A 185 -18.58 -31.54 -18.30
N THR A 186 -19.53 -31.26 -19.20
CA THR A 186 -19.89 -29.89 -19.57
C THR A 186 -20.44 -29.10 -18.38
N ASP A 187 -21.30 -29.71 -17.57
CA ASP A 187 -21.84 -29.06 -16.37
C ASP A 187 -20.77 -28.86 -15.30
N VAL A 188 -19.90 -29.86 -15.10
CA VAL A 188 -18.79 -29.77 -14.14
C VAL A 188 -17.80 -28.68 -14.54
N ASN A 189 -17.44 -28.57 -15.81
CA ASN A 189 -16.57 -27.49 -16.30
C ASN A 189 -17.21 -26.12 -16.10
N ARG A 190 -18.52 -25.98 -16.41
CA ARG A 190 -19.26 -24.74 -16.17
C ARG A 190 -19.27 -24.35 -14.68
N ILE A 191 -19.53 -25.31 -13.78
CA ILE A 191 -19.49 -25.07 -12.32
C ILE A 191 -18.09 -24.65 -11.89
N THR A 192 -17.05 -25.29 -12.43
CA THR A 192 -15.65 -24.97 -12.14
C THR A 192 -15.33 -23.53 -12.53
N ASP A 193 -15.74 -23.09 -13.73
CA ASP A 193 -15.54 -21.71 -14.19
C ASP A 193 -16.34 -20.70 -13.35
N GLU A 194 -17.60 -21.02 -13.01
CA GLU A 194 -18.42 -20.17 -12.12
C GLU A 194 -17.81 -20.04 -10.72
N LEU A 195 -17.27 -21.13 -10.17
CA LEU A 195 -16.63 -21.15 -8.86
C LEU A 195 -15.33 -20.34 -8.86
N HIS A 196 -14.49 -20.53 -9.87
CA HIS A 196 -13.28 -19.73 -10.06
C HIS A 196 -13.61 -18.23 -10.14
N ASN A 197 -14.60 -17.85 -10.95
CA ASN A 197 -15.05 -16.47 -11.07
C ASN A 197 -15.55 -15.90 -9.73
N LYS A 198 -16.28 -16.68 -8.94
CA LYS A 198 -16.71 -16.27 -7.59
C LYS A 198 -15.54 -16.11 -6.64
N ASN A 199 -14.55 -17.01 -6.64
CA ASN A 199 -13.35 -16.88 -5.81
C ASN A 199 -12.59 -15.58 -6.16
N GLN A 200 -12.40 -15.31 -7.46
CA GLN A 200 -11.76 -14.07 -7.93
C GLN A 200 -12.52 -12.82 -7.47
N LEU A 201 -13.86 -12.85 -7.51
CA LEU A 201 -14.68 -11.76 -7.00
C LEU A 201 -14.54 -11.60 -5.47
N VAL A 202 -14.51 -12.69 -4.72
CA VAL A 202 -14.30 -12.65 -3.26
C VAL A 202 -12.96 -12.02 -2.93
N VAL A 203 -11.88 -12.44 -3.58
CA VAL A 203 -10.54 -11.83 -3.43
C VAL A 203 -10.61 -10.33 -3.71
N LYS A 204 -11.19 -9.93 -4.85
CA LYS A 204 -11.35 -8.53 -5.23
C LYS A 204 -12.16 -7.70 -4.21
N TYR A 205 -13.19 -8.29 -3.60
CA TYR A 205 -13.98 -7.60 -2.57
C TYR A 205 -13.24 -7.52 -1.23
N LEU A 206 -12.51 -8.57 -0.84
CA LEU A 206 -11.66 -8.55 0.35
C LEU A 206 -10.55 -7.51 0.22
N ASP A 207 -9.91 -7.40 -0.94
CA ASP A 207 -8.92 -6.36 -1.21
C ASP A 207 -9.50 -4.95 -1.06
N LYS A 208 -10.73 -4.75 -1.57
CA LYS A 208 -11.44 -3.47 -1.39
C LYS A 208 -11.72 -3.17 0.09
N SER A 209 -12.05 -4.19 0.89
CA SER A 209 -12.26 -4.05 2.33
C SER A 209 -10.96 -3.65 3.05
N ASN A 210 -9.84 -4.31 2.71
CA ASN A 210 -8.51 -3.99 3.24
C ASN A 210 -8.11 -2.55 2.93
N ILE A 211 -8.44 -2.04 1.73
CA ILE A 211 -8.20 -0.63 1.37
C ILE A 211 -8.97 0.33 2.28
N SER A 212 -10.26 0.09 2.48
CA SER A 212 -11.07 0.93 3.38
C SER A 212 -10.51 0.92 4.80
N PHE A 213 -10.07 -0.24 5.28
CA PHE A 213 -9.43 -0.39 6.59
C PHE A 213 -8.11 0.39 6.69
N LEU A 214 -7.23 0.30 5.69
CA LEU A 214 -5.97 1.04 5.65
C LEU A 214 -6.20 2.56 5.59
N ILE A 215 -7.20 3.02 4.83
CA ILE A 215 -7.60 4.44 4.80
C ILE A 215 -8.02 4.90 6.19
N SER A 216 -8.79 4.10 6.92
CA SER A 216 -9.19 4.42 8.30
C SER A 216 -7.99 4.51 9.25
N ILE A 217 -7.00 3.61 9.14
CA ILE A 217 -5.76 3.67 9.93
C ILE A 217 -4.98 4.95 9.62
N VAL A 218 -4.81 5.29 8.34
CA VAL A 218 -4.10 6.52 7.93
C VAL A 218 -4.82 7.76 8.45
N ALA A 219 -6.16 7.80 8.31
CA ALA A 219 -6.97 8.89 8.85
C ALA A 219 -6.78 9.04 10.36
N LEU A 220 -6.81 7.92 11.11
CA LEU A 220 -6.59 7.92 12.55
C LEU A 220 -5.20 8.46 12.93
N ILE A 221 -4.15 8.04 12.23
CA ILE A 221 -2.78 8.53 12.47
C ILE A 221 -2.71 10.04 12.22
N ILE A 222 -3.29 10.53 11.12
CA ILE A 222 -3.34 11.96 10.81
C ILE A 222 -4.10 12.72 11.90
N THR A 223 -5.26 12.22 12.36
CA THR A 223 -6.02 12.84 13.44
C THR A 223 -5.20 12.93 14.72
N ILE A 224 -4.53 11.84 15.12
CA ILE A 224 -3.67 11.82 16.31
C ILE A 224 -2.54 12.85 16.19
N LEU A 225 -1.86 12.90 15.05
CA LEU A 225 -0.76 13.85 14.81
C LEU A 225 -1.25 15.30 14.85
N LEU A 226 -2.41 15.58 14.24
CA LEU A 226 -3.04 16.90 14.28
C LEU A 226 -3.45 17.29 15.71
N SER A 227 -4.01 16.36 16.49
CA SER A 227 -4.36 16.60 17.89
C SER A 227 -3.13 16.92 18.74
N PHE A 228 -2.04 16.15 18.61
CA PHE A 228 -0.79 16.44 19.30
C PHE A 228 -0.20 17.79 18.89
N TYR A 229 -0.25 18.11 17.59
CA TYR A 229 0.19 19.41 17.09
C TYR A 229 -0.62 20.57 17.67
N GLN A 230 -1.96 20.48 17.68
CA GLN A 230 -2.84 21.49 18.26
C GLN A 230 -2.59 21.69 19.76
N ILE A 231 -2.42 20.61 20.51
CA ILE A 231 -2.09 20.66 21.95
C ILE A 231 -0.75 21.37 22.18
N TYR A 232 0.26 21.02 21.37
CA TYR A 232 1.58 21.62 21.47
C TYR A 232 1.58 23.11 21.13
N GLN A 233 0.83 23.54 20.11
CA GLN A 233 0.74 24.95 19.71
C GLN A 233 0.02 25.79 20.77
N ASN A 234 -1.11 25.29 21.29
CA ASN A 234 -1.98 26.06 22.19
C ASN A 234 -1.50 26.08 23.66
N ARG A 235 -0.45 25.34 24.01
CA ARG A 235 0.08 25.30 25.39
C ARG A 235 0.51 26.67 25.92
N LYS A 236 1.09 27.51 25.06
CA LYS A 236 1.62 28.82 25.47
C LYS A 236 0.50 29.82 25.76
N GLU A 237 -0.52 29.84 24.90
CA GLU A 237 -1.70 30.71 25.08
C GLU A 237 -2.49 30.30 26.32
N ARG A 238 -2.69 29.00 26.55
CA ARG A 238 -3.37 28.51 27.75
C ARG A 238 -2.61 28.87 29.04
N LEU A 239 -1.28 28.73 29.05
CA LEU A 239 -0.48 29.12 30.21
C LEU A 239 -0.50 30.63 30.47
N LEU A 240 -0.46 31.46 29.42
CA LEU A 240 -0.56 32.91 29.54
C LEU A 240 -1.95 33.36 30.01
N ALA A 241 -3.02 32.70 29.55
CA ALA A 241 -4.38 32.94 30.01
C ALA A 241 -4.53 32.63 31.51
N ILE A 242 -4.02 31.48 31.97
CA ILE A 242 -4.04 31.08 33.39
C ILE A 242 -3.23 32.07 34.24
N LEU A 243 -2.03 32.46 33.80
CA LEU A 243 -1.22 33.44 34.52
C LEU A 243 -1.89 34.82 34.57
N GLY A 244 -2.49 35.26 33.46
CA GLY A 244 -3.25 36.51 33.40
C GLY A 244 -4.45 36.51 34.34
N GLU A 245 -5.17 35.39 34.40
CA GLU A 245 -6.30 35.19 35.31
C GLU A 245 -5.84 35.25 36.78
N VAL A 246 -4.79 34.50 37.15
CA VAL A 246 -4.22 34.52 38.52
C VAL A 246 -3.75 35.91 38.94
N ILE A 247 -3.10 36.66 38.04
CA ILE A 247 -2.66 38.04 38.32
C ILE A 247 -3.86 38.98 38.48
N SER A 248 -4.89 38.83 37.63
CA SER A 248 -6.10 39.65 37.69
C SER A 248 -6.91 39.41 38.96
N SER A 249 -7.02 38.16 39.42
CA SER A 249 -7.70 37.77 40.65
C SER A 249 -6.97 38.30 41.88
N ARG A 250 -5.64 38.19 41.92
CA ARG A 250 -4.82 38.75 43.00
C ARG A 250 -4.88 40.27 43.08
N ASN A 251 -4.98 40.95 41.93
CA ASN A 251 -5.14 42.41 41.88
C ASN A 251 -6.54 42.88 42.31
N LYS A 252 -7.58 42.04 42.16
CA LYS A 252 -8.92 42.32 42.70
C LYS A 252 -8.96 42.17 44.21
N GLU A 253 -8.42 41.07 44.76
CA GLU A 253 -8.34 40.86 46.22
C GLU A 253 -7.56 41.99 46.93
N ASN A 254 -6.42 42.41 46.37
CA ASN A 254 -5.63 43.51 46.93
C ASN A 254 -6.31 44.90 46.85
N LYS A 255 -7.32 45.07 45.99
CA LYS A 255 -8.12 46.30 45.94
C LYS A 255 -9.25 46.28 46.97
N GLU A 256 -9.89 45.13 47.14
CA GLU A 256 -10.95 44.94 48.14
C GLU A 256 -10.40 44.98 49.59
N GLU A 257 -9.15 44.58 49.82
CA GLU A 257 -8.46 44.76 51.12
C GLU A 257 -8.08 46.22 51.42
N LYS A 258 -7.95 47.08 50.40
CA LYS A 258 -7.60 48.51 50.58
C LYS A 258 -8.81 49.42 50.74
N GLU A 259 -10.01 48.92 50.47
CA GLU A 259 -11.29 49.63 50.62
C GLU A 259 -12.04 49.25 51.92
N LYS A 260 -11.43 48.43 52.78
CA LYS A 260 -11.87 48.16 54.16
C LYS A 260 -10.98 48.89 55.17
#